data_AF-A0A7C6DLZ7-F1
#
_entry.id   AF-A0A7C6DLZ7-F1
#
_cell.length_a   1.000
_cell.length_b   1.000
_cell.length_c   1.000
_cell.angle_alpha   90.00
_cell.angle_beta   90.00
_cell.angle_gamma   90.00
#
_symmetry.space_group_name_H-M   'P 1'
#
loop_
_entity.id
_entity.type
_entity.pdbx_description
1 polymer ?
#
loop_
_entity_poly.entity_id
_entity_poly.type
_entity_poly.pdbx_seq_one_letter_code
_entity_poly.pdbx_strand_id
1 'polypeptide(L)'
;MLLAELEELGLEDVELTDYHAVLARLPGTAEGPTLGLVAHVDTTPDVPGGGVTPIVHRAWDGSAIRLPGDERQVLDPAELPELAARVGHDLVTSDGTTLLGADDKAGVAEIMT
;
A
#
# COMPACT_ATOMS: atom_id res chain seq x y z
N MET A 1 14.71 7.25 0.72
CA MET A 1 13.94 6.88 -0.48
C MET A 1 12.84 7.92 -0.70
N LEU A 2 11.75 7.92 0.07
CA LEU A 2 10.65 8.88 -0.09
C LEU A 2 11.07 10.36 -0.14
N LEU A 3 11.97 10.80 0.76
CA LEU A 3 12.50 12.17 0.74
C LEU A 3 13.10 12.54 -0.63
N ALA A 4 13.93 11.66 -1.20
CA ALA A 4 14.57 11.88 -2.49
C ALA A 4 13.55 11.81 -3.65
N GLU A 5 12.58 10.90 -3.59
CA GLU A 5 11.52 10.81 -4.60
C GLU A 5 10.65 12.08 -4.63
N LEU A 6 10.34 12.65 -3.45
CA LEU A 6 9.61 13.93 -3.35
C LEU A 6 10.42 15.11 -3.89
N GLU A 7 11.74 15.14 -3.65
CA GLU A 7 12.66 16.12 -4.25
C GLU A 7 12.71 15.97 -5.77
N GLU A 8 12.78 14.73 -6.28
CA GLU A 8 12.80 14.43 -7.72
C GLU A 8 11.49 14.81 -8.42
N LEU A 9 10.35 14.67 -7.73
CA LEU A 9 9.04 15.15 -8.21
C LEU A 9 8.93 16.68 -8.20
N GLY A 10 9.88 17.40 -7.58
CA GLY A 10 9.93 18.85 -7.56
C GLY A 10 8.99 19.50 -6.54
N LEU A 11 8.65 18.80 -5.46
CA LEU A 11 7.90 19.40 -4.35
C LEU A 11 8.75 20.42 -3.59
N GLU A 12 8.08 21.36 -2.92
CA GLU A 12 8.71 22.39 -2.09
C GLU A 12 8.74 21.95 -0.61
N ASP A 13 9.59 22.59 0.19
CA ASP A 13 9.66 22.38 1.64
C ASP A 13 9.81 20.89 2.04
N VAL A 14 10.57 20.13 1.25
CA VAL A 14 10.80 18.71 1.48
C VAL A 14 11.75 18.53 2.66
N GLU A 15 11.28 17.88 3.73
CA GLU A 15 12.09 17.66 4.93
C GLU A 15 11.80 16.32 5.61
N LEU A 16 12.85 15.77 6.26
CA LEU A 16 12.72 14.73 7.27
C LEU A 16 12.86 15.40 8.64
N THR A 17 11.79 15.40 9.42
CA THR A 17 11.77 16.03 10.74
C THR A 17 12.56 15.21 11.77
N ASP A 18 12.96 15.85 12.88
CA ASP A 18 13.66 15.17 13.99
C ASP A 18 12.86 14.04 14.66
N TYR A 19 11.54 14.03 14.47
CA TYR A 19 10.64 12.98 14.94
C TYR A 19 10.29 11.96 13.84
N HIS A 20 11.05 11.95 12.75
CA HIS A 20 11.01 10.96 11.66
C HIS A 20 9.73 11.00 10.79
N ALA A 21 9.14 12.17 10.62
CA ALA A 21 8.11 12.38 9.60
C ALA A 21 8.72 12.97 8.32
N VAL A 22 8.26 12.51 7.15
CA VAL A 22 8.59 13.12 5.87
C VAL A 22 7.48 14.09 5.50
N LEU A 23 7.82 15.35 5.28
CA LEU A 23 6.90 16.41 4.86
C LEU A 23 7.33 16.96 3.51
N ALA A 24 6.35 17.38 2.72
CA ALA A 24 6.56 18.08 1.45
C ALA A 24 5.31 18.89 1.10
N ARG A 25 5.47 19.93 0.27
CA ARG A 25 4.40 20.81 -0.16
C ARG A 25 4.31 20.88 -1.69
N LEU A 26 3.11 20.66 -2.21
CA LEU A 26 2.74 20.98 -3.57
C LEU A 26 2.02 22.34 -3.60
N PRO A 27 2.52 23.37 -4.31
CA PRO A 27 1.84 24.66 -4.42
C PRO A 27 0.44 24.53 -5.03
N GLY A 28 -0.53 25.21 -4.43
CA GLY A 28 -1.90 25.24 -4.95
C GLY A 28 -1.99 25.99 -6.29
N THR A 29 -2.92 25.57 -7.14
CA THR A 29 -3.17 26.20 -8.46
C THR A 29 -4.31 27.23 -8.44
N ALA A 30 -4.95 27.42 -7.28
CA ALA A 30 -6.06 28.36 -7.08
C ALA A 30 -6.16 28.76 -5.60
N GLU A 31 -6.91 29.83 -5.32
CA GLU A 31 -7.24 30.21 -3.94
C GLU A 31 -8.15 29.15 -3.29
N GLY A 32 -7.81 28.76 -2.07
CA GLY A 32 -8.56 27.74 -1.34
C GLY A 32 -7.87 27.33 -0.04
N PRO A 33 -8.52 26.48 0.77
CA PRO A 33 -7.91 25.93 1.96
C PRO A 33 -6.75 24.98 1.60
N THR A 34 -5.71 24.97 2.44
CA THR A 34 -4.67 23.93 2.39
C THR A 34 -5.26 22.58 2.78
N LEU A 35 -4.90 21.54 2.02
CA LEU A 35 -5.25 20.15 2.30
C LEU A 35 -3.98 19.38 2.69
N GLY A 36 -4.11 18.44 3.63
CA GLY A 36 -3.05 17.53 4.03
C GLY A 36 -3.44 16.10 3.69
N LEU A 37 -2.56 15.39 3.00
CA LEU A 37 -2.64 13.95 2.80
C LEU A 37 -1.57 13.30 3.69
N VAL A 38 -1.96 12.28 4.44
CA VAL A 38 -1.08 11.62 5.41
C VAL A 38 -1.24 10.12 5.25
N ALA A 39 -0.10 9.44 5.21
CA ALA A 39 0.00 7.98 5.25
C ALA A 39 1.14 7.58 6.19
N HIS A 40 1.08 6.37 6.75
CA HIS A 40 2.14 5.85 7.63
C HIS A 40 3.09 4.89 6.89
N VAL A 41 4.32 4.77 7.38
CA VAL A 41 5.41 4.04 6.69
C VAL A 41 5.72 2.68 7.31
N ASP A 42 5.27 2.45 8.55
CA ASP A 42 5.46 1.21 9.26
C ASP A 42 4.41 0.15 8.86
N THR A 43 4.57 -1.04 9.42
CA THR A 43 3.62 -2.14 9.29
C THR A 43 3.42 -2.74 10.67
N THR A 44 2.27 -3.36 10.93
CA THR A 44 2.01 -3.97 12.24
C THR A 44 3.11 -4.97 12.67
N PRO A 45 3.49 -5.00 13.95
CA PRO A 45 4.44 -5.97 14.48
C PRO A 45 3.87 -7.40 14.61
N ASP A 46 2.55 -7.58 14.43
CA ASP A 46 1.87 -8.86 14.71
C ASP A 46 2.25 -9.99 13.75
N VAL A 47 2.72 -9.65 12.55
CA VAL A 47 3.11 -10.59 11.51
C VAL A 47 4.38 -10.06 10.84
N PRO A 48 5.32 -10.93 10.40
CA PRO A 48 6.51 -10.48 9.71
C PRO A 48 6.20 -9.59 8.50
N GLY A 49 6.85 -8.43 8.42
CA GLY A 49 6.82 -7.51 7.28
C GLY A 49 8.12 -7.48 6.45
N GLY A 50 9.11 -8.31 6.82
CA GLY A 50 10.37 -8.46 6.09
C GLY A 50 10.31 -9.66 5.13
N GLY A 51 10.90 -9.52 3.93
CA GLY A 51 10.93 -10.60 2.94
C GLY A 51 9.61 -10.81 2.18
N VAL A 52 8.74 -9.79 2.15
CA VAL A 52 7.45 -9.83 1.45
C VAL A 52 7.66 -10.15 -0.03
N THR A 53 6.95 -11.17 -0.52
CA THR A 53 6.87 -11.52 -1.94
C THR A 53 5.46 -11.22 -2.46
N PRO A 54 5.22 -10.03 -3.06
CA PRO A 54 3.91 -9.69 -3.59
C PRO A 54 3.59 -10.51 -4.85
N ILE A 55 2.36 -11.01 -4.93
CA ILE A 55 1.85 -11.80 -6.06
C ILE A 55 0.69 -11.04 -6.68
N VAL A 56 0.77 -10.81 -8.00
CA VAL A 56 -0.28 -10.13 -8.75
C VAL A 56 -1.17 -11.16 -9.45
N HIS A 57 -2.45 -11.17 -9.10
CA HIS A 57 -3.50 -11.97 -9.73
C HIS A 57 -4.26 -11.06 -10.69
N ARG A 58 -3.95 -11.15 -11.98
CA ARG A 58 -4.54 -10.28 -13.00
C ARG A 58 -5.96 -10.71 -13.34
N ALA A 59 -6.87 -9.74 -13.46
CA ALA A 59 -8.28 -9.95 -13.82
C ALA A 59 -8.89 -11.17 -13.11
N TRP A 60 -8.72 -11.21 -11.78
CA TRP A 60 -8.99 -12.39 -10.97
C TRP A 60 -10.43 -12.89 -11.17
N ASP A 61 -10.57 -14.20 -11.36
CA ASP A 61 -11.77 -14.83 -11.91
C ASP A 61 -12.82 -15.22 -10.85
N GLY A 62 -12.55 -14.93 -9.58
CA GLY A 62 -13.40 -15.34 -8.47
C GLY A 62 -13.06 -16.71 -7.89
N SER A 63 -11.96 -17.34 -8.30
CA SER A 63 -11.50 -18.61 -7.71
C SER A 63 -10.77 -18.41 -6.39
N ALA A 64 -10.93 -19.34 -5.45
CA ALA A 64 -10.21 -19.30 -4.17
C ALA A 64 -8.68 -19.25 -4.38
N ILE A 65 -8.02 -18.34 -3.67
CA ILE A 65 -6.58 -18.11 -3.81
C ILE A 65 -5.85 -18.87 -2.69
N ARG A 66 -5.08 -19.88 -3.06
CA ARG A 66 -4.17 -20.59 -2.13
C ARG A 66 -2.81 -19.90 -2.16
N LEU A 67 -2.34 -19.44 -1.00
CA LEU A 67 -1.10 -18.69 -0.92
C LEU A 67 0.11 -19.68 -0.95
N PRO A 68 1.09 -19.49 -1.85
CA PRO A 68 2.11 -20.51 -2.13
C PRO A 68 3.17 -20.70 -1.05
N GLY A 69 3.35 -19.72 -0.16
CA GLY A 69 4.26 -19.78 0.98
C GLY A 69 3.67 -20.46 2.21
N ASP A 70 2.34 -20.53 2.33
CA ASP A 70 1.62 -21.33 3.32
C ASP A 70 0.27 -21.79 2.77
N GLU A 71 0.21 -23.01 2.22
CA GLU A 71 -1.00 -23.56 1.56
C GLU A 71 -2.23 -23.71 2.47
N ARG A 72 -2.04 -23.59 3.80
CA ARG A 72 -3.14 -23.55 4.78
C ARG A 72 -3.90 -22.23 4.73
N GLN A 73 -3.28 -21.17 4.23
CA GLN A 73 -3.90 -19.87 4.04
C GLN A 73 -4.58 -19.82 2.68
N VAL A 74 -5.91 -19.75 2.73
CA VAL A 74 -6.76 -19.69 1.54
C VAL A 74 -7.65 -18.47 1.67
N LEU A 75 -7.58 -17.60 0.66
CA LEU A 75 -8.51 -16.49 0.51
C LEU A 75 -9.70 -17.02 -0.30
N ASP A 76 -10.75 -17.44 0.41
CA ASP A 76 -11.94 -18.02 -0.19
C ASP A 76 -13.05 -16.96 -0.34
N PRO A 77 -13.48 -16.61 -1.56
CA PRO A 77 -14.58 -15.67 -1.76
C PRO A 77 -15.92 -16.15 -1.21
N ALA A 78 -16.11 -17.44 -0.96
CA ALA A 78 -17.29 -17.92 -0.27
C ALA A 78 -17.35 -17.42 1.20
N GLU A 79 -16.19 -17.20 1.81
CA GLU A 79 -16.04 -16.77 3.21
C GLU A 79 -15.71 -15.26 3.33
N LEU A 80 -15.30 -14.63 2.23
CA LEU A 80 -14.86 -13.22 2.17
C LEU A 80 -15.70 -12.45 1.14
N PRO A 81 -16.87 -11.91 1.52
CA PRO A 81 -17.75 -11.18 0.61
C PRO A 81 -17.08 -9.99 -0.09
N GLU A 82 -16.17 -9.31 0.60
CA GLU A 82 -15.41 -8.17 0.07
C GLU A 82 -14.46 -8.58 -1.04
N LEU A 83 -13.91 -9.80 -0.98
CA LEU A 83 -13.10 -10.41 -2.02
C LEU A 83 -13.99 -10.86 -3.19
N ALA A 84 -15.13 -11.51 -2.91
CA ALA A 84 -16.08 -11.94 -3.94
C ALA A 84 -16.58 -10.78 -4.82
N ALA A 85 -16.67 -9.57 -4.25
CA ALA A 85 -17.02 -8.36 -4.98
C ALA A 85 -15.93 -7.84 -5.95
N ARG A 86 -14.76 -8.49 -6.04
CA ARG A 86 -13.60 -8.03 -6.83
C ARG A 86 -13.32 -8.88 -8.07
N VAL A 87 -14.26 -9.70 -8.51
CA VAL A 87 -14.12 -10.44 -9.78
C VAL A 87 -13.82 -9.46 -10.92
N GLY A 88 -12.78 -9.77 -11.71
CA GLY A 88 -12.28 -8.95 -12.80
C GLY A 88 -11.26 -7.89 -12.39
N HIS A 89 -11.00 -7.67 -11.10
CA HIS A 89 -9.95 -6.76 -10.65
C HIS A 89 -8.57 -7.42 -10.70
N ASP A 90 -7.53 -6.61 -10.79
CA ASP A 90 -6.18 -7.06 -10.45
C ASP A 90 -6.05 -7.06 -8.92
N LEU A 91 -5.68 -8.20 -8.34
CA LEU A 91 -5.44 -8.33 -6.90
C LEU A 91 -3.95 -8.47 -6.61
N VAL A 92 -3.52 -7.98 -5.46
CA VAL A 92 -2.16 -8.20 -4.94
C VAL A 92 -2.27 -8.87 -3.58
N THR A 93 -1.58 -10.00 -3.42
CA THR A 93 -1.51 -10.72 -2.14
C THR A 93 -0.05 -10.88 -1.70
N SER A 94 0.18 -11.21 -0.43
CA SER A 94 1.46 -11.81 -0.03
C SER A 94 1.50 -13.27 -0.52
N ASP A 95 2.60 -13.97 -0.19
CA ASP A 95 2.72 -15.41 -0.38
C ASP A 95 2.12 -16.23 0.80
N GLY A 96 1.60 -15.57 1.84
CA GLY A 96 1.06 -16.20 3.04
C GLY A 96 2.05 -16.34 4.20
N THR A 97 3.35 -16.06 4.02
CA THR A 97 4.34 -16.12 5.12
C THR A 97 4.54 -14.79 5.83
N THR A 98 4.09 -13.70 5.20
CA THR A 98 4.18 -12.33 5.69
C THR A 98 2.86 -11.59 5.52
N LEU A 99 2.74 -10.42 6.14
CA LEU A 99 1.79 -9.41 5.66
C LEU A 99 2.20 -8.92 4.27
N LEU A 100 1.24 -8.31 3.56
CA LEU A 100 1.52 -7.60 2.32
C LEU A 100 2.09 -6.20 2.57
N GLY A 101 1.61 -5.51 3.62
CA GLY A 101 1.97 -4.12 3.91
C GLY A 101 1.21 -3.09 3.08
N ALA A 102 0.05 -3.46 2.51
CA ALA A 102 -0.84 -2.51 1.82
C ALA A 102 -1.31 -1.39 2.76
N ASP A 103 -1.65 -1.76 4.00
CA ASP A 103 -1.77 -0.81 5.12
C ASP A 103 -0.35 -0.47 5.63
N ASP A 104 0.19 0.73 5.38
CA ASP A 104 -0.39 1.85 4.59
C ASP A 104 0.48 2.26 3.41
N LYS A 105 1.31 1.34 2.91
CA LYS A 105 2.17 1.61 1.75
C LYS A 105 1.38 1.78 0.46
N ALA A 106 0.14 1.28 0.38
CA ALA A 106 -0.77 1.61 -0.71
C ALA A 106 -1.14 3.09 -0.66
N GLY A 107 -1.50 3.62 0.52
CA GLY A 107 -1.76 5.06 0.71
C GLY A 107 -0.55 5.92 0.40
N VAL A 108 0.67 5.50 0.82
CA VAL A 108 1.91 6.18 0.42
C VAL A 108 2.05 6.21 -1.11
N ALA A 109 1.87 5.07 -1.79
CA ALA A 109 2.00 5.01 -3.25
C ALA A 109 0.95 5.86 -3.98
N GLU A 110 -0.30 5.88 -3.48
CA GLU A 110 -1.40 6.69 -4.01
C GLU A 110 -1.13 8.20 -3.86
N ILE A 111 -0.53 8.64 -2.75
CA ILE A 111 -0.14 10.05 -2.54
C ILE A 111 0.98 10.47 -3.50
N MET A 112 1.88 9.54 -3.85
CA MET A 112 3.06 9.80 -4.68
C MET A 112 2.80 9.79 -6.19
N THR A 113 1.62 9.36 -6.66
CA THR A 113 1.30 9.13 -8.08
C THR A 113 0.31 10.15 -8.63
#